data_AF-A0A7C4NJL2-F1
#
_entry.id   AF-A0A7C4NJL2-F1
#
_cell.length_a   1.000
_cell.length_b   1.000
_cell.length_c   1.000
_cell.angle_alpha   90.00
_cell.angle_beta   90.00
_cell.angle_gamma   90.00
#
_symmetry.space_group_name_H-M   'P 1'
#
loop_
_entity.id
_entity.type
_entity.pdbx_description
1 polymer ?
#
loop_
_entity_poly.entity_id
_entity_poly.type
_entity_poly.pdbx_seq_one_letter_code
_entity_poly.pdbx_strand_id
1 'polypeptide(L)'
;LDVGCGAGSLLYCLKVLGFKNLVGVDPFISREVIDGDIKILKRTIHELPNNQKFDLIIFNHSFEHIPDQLETLKKVRELLSENGVCSLGCP
;
A
#
# COMPACT_ATOMS: atom_id res chain seq x y z
N LEU A 1 -1.28 3.93 1.94
CA LEU A 1 -0.94 2.53 1.64
C LEU A 1 -0.16 2.50 0.35
N ASP A 2 1.00 1.84 0.35
CA ASP A 2 1.80 1.57 -0.84
C ASP A 2 1.78 0.05 -1.13
N VAL A 3 1.25 -0.35 -2.28
CA VAL A 3 1.03 -1.77 -2.64
C VAL A 3 2.13 -2.22 -3.59
N GLY A 4 2.87 -3.28 -3.24
CA GLY A 4 4.10 -3.66 -3.94
C GLY A 4 5.26 -2.70 -3.60
N CYS A 5 5.33 -2.26 -2.34
CA CYS A 5 6.22 -1.20 -1.89
C CYS A 5 7.72 -1.58 -1.83
N GLY A 6 8.07 -2.87 -1.98
CA GLY A 6 9.43 -3.36 -1.80
C GLY A 6 10.03 -2.93 -0.46
N ALA A 7 11.21 -2.31 -0.49
CA ALA A 7 11.88 -1.77 0.69
C ALA A 7 11.24 -0.47 1.24
N GLY A 8 10.17 0.03 0.63
CA GLY A 8 9.38 1.18 1.11
C GLY A 8 9.94 2.55 0.76
N SER A 9 10.79 2.67 -0.29
CA SER A 9 11.39 3.96 -0.69
C SER A 9 10.36 5.08 -0.85
N LEU A 10 9.20 4.80 -1.47
CA LEU A 10 8.12 5.77 -1.63
C LEU A 10 7.53 6.20 -0.28
N LEU A 11 7.35 5.26 0.67
CA LEU A 11 6.87 5.59 2.01
C LEU A 11 7.80 6.55 2.74
N TYR A 12 9.12 6.37 2.63
CA TYR A 12 10.08 7.31 3.22
C TYR A 12 9.97 8.71 2.59
N CYS A 13 9.78 8.80 1.27
CA CYS A 13 9.51 10.08 0.61
C CYS A 13 8.21 10.72 1.11
N LEU A 14 7.13 9.95 1.22
CA LEU A 14 5.84 10.43 1.73
C LEU A 14 5.95 10.92 3.18
N LYS A 15 6.76 10.26 4.02
CA LYS A 15 7.04 10.70 5.40
C LYS A 15 7.65 12.10 5.43
N VAL A 16 8.61 12.37 4.55
CA VAL A 16 9.23 13.71 4.43
C VAL A 16 8.22 14.76 3.97
N LEU A 17 7.26 14.37 3.11
CA LEU A 17 6.16 15.24 2.67
C LEU A 17 5.07 15.45 3.73
N GLY A 18 5.21 14.87 4.92
CA GLY A 18 4.28 15.07 6.05
C GLY A 18 3.13 14.07 6.12
N PHE A 19 3.14 13.02 5.29
CA PHE A 19 2.18 11.91 5.45
C PHE A 19 2.46 11.13 6.73
N LYS A 20 1.39 10.62 7.34
CA LYS A 20 1.42 9.89 8.61
C LYS A 20 0.77 8.51 8.45
N ASN A 21 1.02 7.61 9.40
CA ASN A 21 0.46 6.26 9.41
C ASN A 21 0.72 5.50 8.10
N LEU A 22 1.98 5.52 7.67
CA LEU A 22 2.44 5.00 6.40
C LEU A 22 2.53 3.48 6.47
N VAL A 23 1.80 2.81 5.59
CA VAL A 23 1.79 1.35 5.49
C VAL A 23 2.18 0.94 4.08
N GLY A 24 3.11 0.00 3.98
CA GLY A 24 3.49 -0.71 2.77
C GLY A 24 3.17 -2.19 2.90
N VAL A 25 2.70 -2.80 1.82
CA VAL A 25 2.50 -4.25 1.73
C VAL A 25 3.23 -4.79 0.51
N ASP A 26 4.03 -5.83 0.71
CA ASP A 26 4.73 -6.54 -0.36
C ASP A 26 5.05 -7.97 0.09
N PRO A 27 4.54 -9.02 -0.58
CA PRO A 27 4.78 -10.41 -0.17
C PRO A 27 6.22 -10.88 -0.40
N PHE A 28 7.02 -10.16 -1.20
CA PHE A 28 8.35 -10.58 -1.65
C PHE A 28 9.49 -10.02 -0.80
N ILE A 29 9.22 -9.11 0.15
CA ILE A 29 10.26 -8.58 1.04
C ILE A 29 10.83 -9.67 1.95
N SER A 30 12.09 -9.49 2.36
CA SER A 30 12.77 -10.48 3.21
C SER A 30 12.25 -10.48 4.66
N ARG A 31 11.89 -9.31 5.18
CA ARG A 31 11.40 -9.11 6.55
C ARG A 31 10.46 -7.90 6.65
N GLU A 32 9.58 -7.91 7.65
CA GLU A 32 8.81 -6.72 8.02
C GLU A 32 9.72 -5.64 8.62
N VAL A 33 9.31 -4.37 8.47
CA VAL A 33 9.99 -3.20 9.04
C VAL A 33 8.97 -2.34 9.76
N ILE A 34 9.25 -1.97 11.01
CA ILE A 34 8.45 -1.03 11.79
C ILE A 34 9.39 0.07 12.26
N ASP A 35 9.24 1.27 11.69
CA ASP A 35 10.06 2.45 12.00
C ASP A 35 9.17 3.68 12.22
N GLY A 36 8.82 3.91 13.48
CA GLY A 36 7.91 4.97 13.89
C GLY A 36 6.58 4.90 13.13
N ASP A 37 6.32 5.90 12.30
CA ASP A 37 5.10 5.99 11.48
C ASP A 37 5.09 5.10 10.23
N ILE A 38 6.20 4.44 9.89
CA ILE A 38 6.30 3.54 8.73
C ILE A 38 6.18 2.08 9.17
N LYS A 39 5.26 1.36 8.53
CA LYS A 39 5.10 -0.09 8.65
C LYS A 39 5.18 -0.73 7.27
N ILE A 40 6.19 -1.55 7.04
CA ILE A 40 6.37 -2.33 5.82
C ILE A 40 6.11 -3.78 6.19
N LEU A 41 5.10 -4.38 5.57
CA LEU A 41 4.55 -5.65 5.99
C LEU A 41 4.71 -6.69 4.88
N LYS A 42 5.14 -7.89 5.25
CA LYS A 42 5.37 -9.00 4.31
C LYS A 42 4.07 -9.73 4.05
N ARG A 43 3.18 -9.09 3.31
CA ARG A 43 1.83 -9.58 3.02
C ARG A 43 1.29 -8.97 1.74
N THR A 44 0.21 -9.54 1.25
CA THR A 44 -0.61 -8.96 0.18
C THR A 44 -1.61 -7.94 0.74
N ILE A 45 -2.20 -7.14 -0.16
CA ILE A 45 -3.30 -6.21 0.21
C ILE A 45 -4.52 -6.97 0.77
N HIS A 46 -4.76 -8.21 0.35
CA HIS A 46 -5.91 -9.02 0.77
C HIS A 46 -5.87 -9.37 2.25
N GLU A 47 -4.68 -9.47 2.81
CA GLU A 47 -4.43 -9.77 4.22
C GLU A 47 -4.62 -8.56 5.16
N LEU A 48 -4.84 -7.36 4.61
CA LEU A 48 -5.18 -6.19 5.42
C LEU A 48 -6.63 -6.27 5.93
N PRO A 49 -6.89 -5.90 7.20
CA PRO A 49 -8.22 -5.97 7.76
C PRO A 49 -9.12 -4.85 7.22
N ASN A 50 -10.39 -5.14 6.95
CA ASN A 50 -11.33 -4.22 6.29
C ASN A 50 -11.70 -2.98 7.14
N ASN A 51 -11.43 -3.03 8.45
CA ASN A 51 -11.60 -1.89 9.35
C ASN A 51 -10.44 -0.88 9.26
N GLN A 52 -9.33 -1.25 8.62
CA GLN A 52 -8.24 -0.32 8.34
C GLN A 52 -8.56 0.50 7.09
N LYS A 53 -8.46 1.82 7.20
CA LYS A 53 -8.80 2.77 6.14
C LYS A 53 -7.59 3.63 5.77
N PHE A 54 -7.50 3.99 4.50
CA PHE A 54 -6.45 4.85 3.97
C PHE A 54 -7.03 5.96 3.12
N ASP A 55 -6.48 7.16 3.28
CA ASP A 55 -6.82 8.33 2.45
C ASP A 55 -6.10 8.32 1.09
N LEU A 56 -5.04 7.53 0.99
CA LEU A 56 -4.27 7.34 -0.24
C LEU A 56 -3.80 5.90 -0.35
N ILE A 57 -4.13 5.25 -1.46
CA ILE A 57 -3.60 3.94 -1.85
C ILE A 57 -2.85 4.13 -3.18
N ILE A 58 -1.59 3.69 -3.25
CA ILE A 58 -0.73 3.87 -4.42
C ILE A 58 -0.27 2.52 -4.94
N PHE A 59 -0.35 2.37 -6.26
CA PHE A 59 0.34 1.34 -7.03
C PHE A 59 1.36 2.04 -7.93
N ASN A 60 2.65 1.83 -7.67
CA ASN A 60 3.73 2.43 -8.43
C ASN A 60 4.47 1.36 -9.23
N HIS A 61 4.02 1.10 -10.47
CA HIS A 61 4.52 0.03 -11.33
C HIS A 61 4.43 -1.37 -10.70
N SER A 62 3.40 -1.57 -9.87
CA SER A 62 3.16 -2.84 -9.17
C SER A 62 1.88 -3.53 -9.61
N PHE A 63 0.90 -2.80 -10.16
CA PHE A 63 -0.42 -3.34 -10.48
C PHE A 63 -0.40 -4.31 -11.67
N GLU A 64 0.50 -4.10 -12.63
CA GLU A 64 0.73 -4.95 -13.79
C GLU A 64 1.26 -6.35 -13.42
N HIS A 65 1.87 -6.48 -12.23
CA HIS A 65 2.42 -7.73 -11.72
C HIS A 65 1.45 -8.48 -10.79
N ILE A 66 0.32 -7.86 -10.45
CA ILE A 66 -0.70 -8.49 -9.59
C ILE A 66 -1.61 -9.37 -10.48
N PRO A 67 -1.71 -10.68 -10.22
CA PRO A 67 -2.47 -11.60 -11.08
C PRO A 67 -3.99 -11.39 -10.97
N ASP A 68 -4.50 -10.99 -9.81
CA ASP A 68 -5.92 -10.87 -9.48
C ASP A 68 -6.37 -9.39 -9.39
N GLN A 69 -6.05 -8.63 -10.43
CA GLN A 69 -6.27 -7.19 -10.54
C GLN A 69 -7.68 -6.72 -10.12
N LEU A 70 -8.73 -7.41 -10.56
CA LEU A 70 -10.11 -7.04 -10.21
C LEU A 70 -10.39 -7.21 -8.71
N GLU A 71 -9.97 -8.32 -8.12
CA GLU A 71 -10.16 -8.57 -6.69
C GLU A 71 -9.31 -7.60 -5.86
N THR A 72 -8.11 -7.28 -6.32
CA THR A 72 -7.28 -6.21 -5.73
C THR A 72 -8.00 -4.86 -5.77
N LEU A 73 -8.63 -4.46 -6.88
CA LEU A 73 -9.38 -3.20 -6.94
C LEU A 73 -10.62 -3.20 -6.06
N LYS A 74 -11.33 -4.33 -5.92
CA LYS A 74 -12.41 -4.48 -4.94
C LYS A 74 -11.89 -4.29 -3.52
N LYS A 75 -10.75 -4.90 -3.20
CA LYS A 75 -10.10 -4.74 -1.89
C LYS A 75 -9.65 -3.30 -1.65
N VAL A 76 -9.11 -2.62 -2.65
CA VAL A 76 -8.79 -1.18 -2.59
C VAL A 76 -10.02 -0.37 -2.21
N ARG A 77 -11.18 -0.62 -2.84
CA ARG A 77 -12.44 0.05 -2.50
C ARG A 77 -12.84 -0.20 -1.04
N GLU A 78 -12.61 -1.39 -0.51
CA GLU A 78 -12.87 -1.70 0.90
C GLU A 78 -11.90 -1.00 1.85
N LEU A 79 -10.67 -0.74 1.44
CA LEU A 79 -9.62 -0.13 2.27
C LEU A 79 -9.56 1.40 2.13
N LEU A 80 -10.20 2.00 1.14
CA LEU A 80 -10.29 3.46 1.01
C LEU A 80 -11.20 4.06 2.07
N SER A 81 -10.79 5.20 2.61
CA SER A 81 -11.69 6.09 3.36
C SER A 81 -12.72 6.73 2.41
N GLU A 82 -13.76 7.34 2.95
CA GLU A 82 -14.87 7.94 2.17
C GLU A 82 -14.38 8.96 1.12
N ASN A 83 -13.34 9.74 1.46
CA ASN A 83 -12.71 10.72 0.57
C ASN A 83 -11.32 10.28 0.09
N GLY A 84 -11.00 9.00 0.25
CA GLY A 84 -9.71 8.44 -0.12
C GLY A 84 -9.53 8.34 -1.63
N VAL A 85 -8.28 8.43 -2.09
CA VAL A 85 -7.92 8.33 -3.49
C VAL A 85 -7.05 7.10 -3.74
N CYS A 86 -7.32 6.38 -4.83
CA CYS A 86 -6.40 5.39 -5.38
C CYS A 86 -5.61 6.02 -6.53
N SER A 87 -4.28 6.01 -6.45
CA SER A 87 -3.39 6.37 -7.54
C SER A 87 -2.76 5.10 -8.13
N LEU A 88 -2.97 4.89 -9.42
CA LEU A 88 -2.49 3.70 -10.11
C LEU A 88 -1.63 4.14 -11.29
N GLY A 89 -0.32 3.88 -11.19
CA GLY A 89 0.64 4.06 -12.27
C GLY A 89 1.01 2.71 -12.89
N CYS A 90 0.79 2.58 -14.20
CA CYS A 90 1.11 1.41 -15.02
C CYS A 90 1.83 1.92 -16.30
N PRO A 91 2.74 1.14 -16.91
CA PRO A 91 3.37 1.46 -18.20
C PRO A 91 2.37 1.70 -19.34
#